data_AF-A0A9X3F102-F1
#
_entry.id   AF-A0A9X3F102-F1
#
_cell.length_a   1.000
_cell.length_b   1.000
_cell.length_c   1.000
_cell.angle_alpha   90.00
_cell.angle_beta   90.00
_cell.angle_gamma   90.00
#
_symmetry.space_group_name_H-M   'P 1'
#
loop_
_entity.id
_entity.type
_entity.pdbx_description
1 polymer ?
#
loop_
_entity_poly.entity_id
_entity_poly.type
_entity_poly.pdbx_seq_one_letter_code
_entity_poly.pdbx_strand_id
1 'polypeptide(L)'
;MGAPAARRAPARRSGGDIVPALADADVIVARQAHLLLIGSSLADAVLWEVVAAHGPAATAWTGDECPRGPAGACLWALCVLHGRGRDIGDAWRSLGGPRVPLPGVPEDVRRAIATAYAPGQRQTDPRWLLEAAVLPFVAPDEPTLLAQAHAALAAAGLAPRPPRSAGEIHNQGEGTYYHIDFDGGSVSISALGPFAWFDDDDRRARNALVAAGFYVIDPPLGGYEVTGLHVYFFGRRDPLCVHDLLFYWQD
;
A
#
# COMPACT_ATOMS: atom_id res chain seq x y z
N MET A 1 35.59 6.86 21.74
CA MET A 1 35.54 6.06 20.50
C MET A 1 35.02 4.67 20.87
N GLY A 2 33.71 4.46 20.80
CA GLY A 2 33.08 3.15 21.01
C GLY A 2 32.87 2.46 19.67
N ALA A 3 33.32 1.21 19.55
CA ALA A 3 33.17 0.40 18.35
C ALA A 3 31.69 0.05 18.08
N PRO A 4 31.24 -0.02 16.82
CA PRO A 4 29.87 -0.43 16.50
C PRO A 4 29.71 -1.93 16.69
N ALA A 5 28.71 -2.33 17.47
CA ALA A 5 28.33 -3.73 17.65
C ALA A 5 27.80 -4.29 16.32
N ALA A 6 28.45 -5.34 15.81
CA ALA A 6 28.03 -6.07 14.62
C ALA A 6 26.68 -6.76 14.88
N ARG A 7 25.60 -6.26 14.24
CA ARG A 7 24.30 -6.94 14.19
C ARG A 7 24.41 -8.15 13.27
N ARG A 8 24.30 -9.34 13.85
CA ARG A 8 24.18 -10.61 13.10
C ARG A 8 22.79 -10.72 12.50
N ALA A 9 22.72 -10.95 11.19
CA ALA A 9 21.50 -11.43 10.54
C ALA A 9 21.06 -12.77 11.18
N PRO A 10 19.75 -13.04 11.34
CA PRO A 10 19.29 -14.32 11.85
C PRO A 10 19.51 -15.41 10.80
N ALA A 11 20.67 -16.06 10.87
CA ALA A 11 20.86 -17.40 10.33
C ALA A 11 19.84 -18.33 10.97
N ARG A 12 19.26 -19.26 10.19
CA ARG A 12 18.36 -20.33 10.65
C ARG A 12 18.91 -20.93 11.96
N ARG A 13 18.35 -20.52 13.10
CA ARG A 13 18.56 -21.19 14.38
C ARG A 13 17.62 -22.38 14.40
N SER A 14 18.20 -23.56 14.34
CA SER A 14 17.55 -24.82 14.68
C SER A 14 16.87 -24.69 16.06
N GLY A 15 15.53 -24.73 16.08
CA GLY A 15 14.72 -25.01 17.27
C GLY A 15 14.51 -23.88 18.31
N GLY A 16 14.99 -22.66 18.07
CA GLY A 16 14.76 -21.54 18.99
C GLY A 16 13.39 -20.90 18.81
N ASP A 17 12.75 -20.49 19.91
CA ASP A 17 11.54 -19.65 19.84
C ASP A 17 11.88 -18.27 19.26
N ILE A 18 11.29 -17.96 18.10
CA ILE A 18 11.48 -16.70 17.38
C ILE A 18 10.35 -15.70 17.61
N VAL A 19 9.33 -16.05 18.41
CA VAL A 19 8.21 -15.15 18.74
C VAL A 19 8.69 -13.84 19.38
N PRO A 20 9.67 -13.82 20.31
CA PRO A 20 10.16 -12.57 20.87
C PRO A 20 10.74 -11.59 19.83
N ALA A 21 11.20 -12.09 18.68
CA ALA A 21 11.73 -11.24 17.61
C ALA A 21 10.64 -10.41 16.90
N LEU A 22 9.35 -10.72 17.08
CA LEU A 22 8.26 -9.84 16.60
C LEU A 22 8.27 -8.47 17.31
N ALA A 23 8.85 -8.39 18.51
CA ALA A 23 9.00 -7.16 19.29
C ALA A 23 10.28 -6.38 18.97
N ASP A 24 11.12 -6.84 18.03
CA ASP A 24 12.43 -6.24 17.79
C ASP A 24 12.31 -4.76 17.40
N ALA A 25 13.28 -3.96 17.84
CA ALA A 25 13.34 -2.54 17.51
C ALA A 25 13.69 -2.31 16.03
N ASP A 26 14.27 -3.30 15.37
CA ASP A 26 14.56 -3.31 13.94
C ASP A 26 13.40 -3.96 13.17
N VAL A 27 12.67 -3.15 12.39
CA VAL A 27 11.52 -3.61 11.60
C VAL A 27 11.89 -4.75 10.63
N ILE A 28 13.13 -4.80 10.14
CA ILE A 28 13.59 -5.85 9.24
C ILE A 28 13.67 -7.18 9.99
N VAL A 29 14.12 -7.17 11.24
CA VAL A 29 14.19 -8.36 12.10
C VAL A 29 12.78 -8.84 12.44
N ALA A 30 11.89 -7.92 12.84
CA ALA A 30 10.50 -8.24 13.16
C ALA A 30 9.75 -8.82 11.94
N ARG A 31 9.92 -8.21 10.76
CA ARG A 31 9.34 -8.72 9.51
C ARG A 31 9.89 -10.09 9.12
N GLN A 32 11.19 -10.33 9.31
CA GLN A 32 11.79 -11.64 9.05
C GLN A 32 11.26 -12.71 10.00
N ALA A 33 11.07 -12.39 11.28
CA ALA A 33 10.43 -13.28 12.24
C ALA A 33 8.99 -13.60 11.81
N HIS A 34 8.22 -12.59 11.40
CA HIS A 34 6.89 -12.77 10.83
C HIS A 34 6.88 -13.73 9.63
N LEU A 35 7.75 -13.52 8.64
CA LEU A 35 7.82 -14.38 7.45
C LEU A 35 8.18 -15.83 7.78
N LEU A 36 9.09 -16.05 8.75
CA LEU A 36 9.44 -17.39 9.23
C LEU A 36 8.30 -18.04 10.02
N LEU A 37 7.55 -17.26 10.80
CA LEU A 37 6.45 -17.76 11.60
C LEU A 37 5.23 -18.15 10.77
N ILE A 38 4.96 -17.51 9.62
CA ILE A 38 3.85 -17.92 8.73
C ILE A 38 3.94 -19.41 8.39
N GLY A 39 5.13 -19.90 8.02
CA GLY A 39 5.36 -21.31 7.65
C GLY A 39 5.76 -22.23 8.81
N SER A 40 5.75 -21.77 10.06
CA SER A 40 6.18 -22.58 11.20
C SER A 40 5.06 -23.45 11.78
N SER A 41 5.41 -24.49 12.54
CA SER A 41 4.47 -25.35 13.26
C SER A 41 4.03 -24.81 14.63
N LEU A 42 4.44 -23.58 14.98
CA LEU A 42 4.02 -22.93 16.22
C LEU A 42 2.49 -22.83 16.27
N ALA A 43 1.86 -23.21 17.37
CA ALA A 43 0.41 -23.13 17.51
C ALA A 43 -0.10 -21.68 17.46
N ASP A 44 -1.22 -21.45 16.77
CA ASP A 44 -1.85 -20.11 16.66
C ASP A 44 -2.24 -19.54 18.03
N ALA A 45 -2.56 -20.41 19.01
CA ALA A 45 -2.86 -20.00 20.39
C ALA A 45 -1.73 -19.15 21.00
N VAL A 46 -0.47 -19.48 20.72
CA VAL A 46 0.69 -18.71 21.20
C VAL A 46 0.69 -17.30 20.59
N LEU A 47 0.34 -17.15 19.31
CA LEU A 47 0.26 -15.85 18.66
C LEU A 47 -0.92 -15.03 19.19
N TRP A 48 -2.05 -15.66 19.47
CA TRP A 48 -3.18 -14.99 20.11
C TRP A 48 -2.86 -14.55 21.54
N GLU A 49 -2.07 -15.31 22.29
CA GLU A 49 -1.55 -14.88 23.60
C GLU A 49 -0.66 -13.64 23.47
N VAL A 50 0.20 -13.55 22.45
CA VAL A 50 0.99 -12.34 22.15
C VAL A 50 0.07 -11.14 21.84
N VAL A 51 -0.95 -11.34 21.02
CA VAL A 51 -1.94 -10.29 20.70
C VAL A 51 -2.66 -9.82 21.96
N ALA A 52 -3.13 -10.75 22.81
CA ALA A 52 -3.82 -10.40 24.05
C ALA A 52 -2.89 -9.69 25.05
N ALA A 53 -1.66 -10.17 25.22
CA ALA A 53 -0.69 -9.60 26.17
C ALA A 53 -0.22 -8.20 25.77
N HIS A 54 -0.21 -7.88 24.48
CA HIS A 54 0.36 -6.63 23.97
C HIS A 54 -0.65 -5.70 23.27
N GLY A 55 -1.91 -6.12 23.15
CA GLY A 55 -3.00 -5.31 22.61
C GLY A 55 -3.15 -3.93 23.26
N PRO A 56 -3.02 -3.78 24.60
CA PRO A 56 -3.05 -2.46 25.23
C PRO A 56 -1.94 -1.52 24.72
N ALA A 57 -0.73 -2.03 24.47
CA ALA A 57 0.37 -1.23 23.94
C ALA A 57 0.13 -0.83 22.47
N ALA A 58 -0.43 -1.71 21.65
CA ALA A 58 -0.83 -1.38 20.29
C ALA A 58 -1.97 -0.35 20.25
N THR A 59 -2.95 -0.46 21.15
CA THR A 59 -4.08 0.49 21.26
C THR A 59 -3.61 1.88 21.70
N ALA A 60 -2.63 1.94 22.60
CA ALA A 60 -2.05 3.19 23.09
C ALA A 60 -1.06 3.83 22.09
N TRP A 61 -0.72 3.16 21.00
CA TRP A 61 0.25 3.65 20.03
C TRP A 61 -0.36 4.72 19.12
N THR A 62 0.08 5.96 19.27
CA THR A 62 -0.37 7.10 18.45
C THR A 62 0.73 7.70 17.57
N GLY A 63 1.90 7.04 17.52
CA GLY A 63 3.06 7.54 16.78
C GLY A 63 2.94 7.33 15.27
N ASP A 64 3.51 8.27 14.52
CA ASP A 64 3.61 8.18 13.05
C ASP A 64 4.62 7.09 12.65
N GLU A 65 5.63 6.84 13.49
CA GLU A 65 6.66 5.85 13.23
C GLU A 65 6.14 4.40 13.32
N CYS A 66 6.85 3.49 12.63
CA CYS A 66 6.55 2.06 12.67
C CYS A 66 6.53 1.53 14.11
N PRO A 67 5.46 0.84 14.54
CA PRO A 67 5.36 0.27 15.88
C PRO A 67 6.48 -0.74 16.16
N ARG A 68 7.05 -0.67 17.37
CA ARG A 68 8.15 -1.52 17.86
C ARG A 68 7.83 -2.06 19.26
N GLY A 69 8.67 -2.95 19.77
CA GLY A 69 8.49 -3.48 21.12
C GLY A 69 7.15 -4.22 21.27
N PRO A 70 6.45 -4.10 22.40
CA PRO A 70 5.16 -4.75 22.61
C PRO A 70 4.10 -4.40 21.54
N ALA A 71 3.98 -3.12 21.16
CA ALA A 71 3.03 -2.70 20.12
C ALA A 71 3.36 -3.37 18.77
N GLY A 72 4.64 -3.36 18.37
CA GLY A 72 5.11 -4.06 17.17
C GLY A 72 4.84 -5.57 17.23
N ALA A 73 5.08 -6.21 18.38
CA ALA A 73 4.84 -7.64 18.58
C ALA A 73 3.37 -8.02 18.36
N CYS A 74 2.44 -7.23 18.89
CA CYS A 74 1.01 -7.41 18.68
C CYS A 74 0.64 -7.35 17.20
N LEU A 75 1.07 -6.30 16.49
CA LEU A 75 0.73 -6.10 15.08
C LEU A 75 1.35 -7.15 14.18
N TRP A 76 2.63 -7.49 14.38
CA TRP A 76 3.28 -8.55 13.60
C TRP A 76 2.67 -9.93 13.88
N ALA A 77 2.22 -10.21 15.11
CA ALA A 77 1.50 -11.45 15.41
C ALA A 77 0.18 -11.54 14.64
N LEU A 78 -0.57 -10.44 14.52
CA LEU A 78 -1.74 -10.37 13.65
C LEU A 78 -1.39 -10.60 12.17
N CYS A 79 -0.29 -10.03 11.67
CA CYS A 79 0.19 -10.31 10.30
C CYS A 79 0.48 -11.80 10.09
N VAL A 80 1.12 -12.47 11.07
CA VAL A 80 1.38 -13.92 11.01
C VAL A 80 0.08 -14.71 10.97
N LEU A 81 -0.87 -14.39 11.86
CA LEU A 81 -2.18 -15.05 11.93
C LEU A 81 -2.94 -14.91 10.60
N HIS A 82 -2.97 -13.70 10.03
CA HIS A 82 -3.55 -13.46 8.71
C HIS A 82 -2.85 -14.26 7.61
N GLY A 83 -1.51 -14.25 7.58
CA GLY A 83 -0.71 -15.04 6.63
C GLY A 83 -0.93 -16.55 6.73
N ARG A 84 -1.43 -17.04 7.87
CA ARG A 84 -1.87 -18.44 8.09
C ARG A 84 -3.34 -18.69 7.77
N GLY A 85 -4.04 -17.70 7.20
CA GLY A 85 -5.44 -17.79 6.82
C GLY A 85 -6.42 -17.64 7.98
N ARG A 86 -6.03 -17.00 9.09
CA ARG A 86 -6.95 -16.63 10.17
C ARG A 86 -7.61 -15.30 9.90
N ASP A 87 -8.89 -15.21 10.24
CA ASP A 87 -9.59 -13.94 10.30
C ASP A 87 -9.09 -13.14 11.51
N ILE A 88 -8.61 -11.93 11.25
CA ILE A 88 -8.06 -11.00 12.25
C ILE A 88 -8.94 -9.75 12.41
N GLY A 89 -10.07 -9.67 11.70
CA GLY A 89 -10.87 -8.45 11.59
C GLY A 89 -11.38 -7.94 12.94
N ASP A 90 -11.91 -8.81 13.79
CA ASP A 90 -12.38 -8.44 15.13
C ASP A 90 -11.24 -8.00 16.05
N ALA A 91 -10.12 -8.73 16.02
CA ALA A 91 -8.94 -8.37 16.80
C ALA A 91 -8.41 -6.99 16.37
N TRP A 92 -8.27 -6.75 15.07
CA TRP A 92 -7.87 -5.46 14.51
C TRP A 92 -8.80 -4.31 14.93
N ARG A 93 -10.12 -4.52 14.81
CA ARG A 93 -11.13 -3.53 15.24
C ARG A 93 -11.05 -3.26 16.75
N SER A 94 -10.81 -4.29 17.56
CA SER A 94 -10.69 -4.12 19.02
C SER A 94 -9.49 -3.27 19.44
N LEU A 95 -8.43 -3.21 18.61
CA LEU A 95 -7.29 -2.32 18.79
C LEU A 95 -7.56 -0.86 18.33
N GLY A 96 -8.77 -0.57 17.85
CA GLY A 96 -9.11 0.72 17.23
C GLY A 96 -8.68 0.84 15.76
N GLY A 97 -8.17 -0.24 15.17
CA GLY A 97 -7.66 -0.25 13.80
C GLY A 97 -6.51 0.75 13.55
N PRO A 98 -5.37 0.63 14.26
CA PRO A 98 -4.30 1.63 14.21
C PRO A 98 -3.66 1.74 12.82
N ARG A 99 -3.91 2.83 12.11
CA ARG A 99 -3.42 3.06 10.74
C ARG A 99 -2.19 3.96 10.71
N VAL A 100 -1.38 3.87 9.65
CA VAL A 100 -0.35 4.89 9.36
C VAL A 100 -1.07 6.21 9.02
N PRO A 101 -0.75 7.34 9.66
CA PRO A 101 -1.42 8.61 9.36
C PRO A 101 -1.20 9.07 7.92
N LEU A 102 -2.30 9.39 7.23
CA LEU A 102 -2.32 10.04 5.90
C LEU A 102 -3.46 11.06 5.86
N PRO A 103 -3.36 12.16 6.63
CA PRO A 103 -4.42 13.16 6.65
C PRO A 103 -4.57 13.82 5.27
N GLY A 104 -5.81 13.88 4.78
CA GLY A 104 -6.14 14.51 3.49
C GLY A 104 -6.16 13.56 2.31
N VAL A 105 -5.74 12.29 2.47
CA VAL A 105 -5.90 11.27 1.41
C VAL A 105 -7.27 10.60 1.53
N PRO A 106 -8.10 10.61 0.46
CA PRO A 106 -9.38 9.91 0.44
C PRO A 106 -9.25 8.40 0.74
N GLU A 107 -10.26 7.80 1.39
CA GLU A 107 -10.23 6.40 1.83
C GLU A 107 -10.12 5.40 0.67
N ASP A 108 -10.72 5.72 -0.49
CA ASP A 108 -10.65 4.92 -1.71
C ASP A 108 -9.24 4.93 -2.31
N VAL A 109 -8.60 6.11 -2.40
CA VAL A 109 -7.19 6.26 -2.82
C VAL A 109 -6.27 5.49 -1.86
N ARG A 110 -6.45 5.68 -0.56
CA ARG A 110 -5.68 4.98 0.47
C ARG A 110 -5.79 3.47 0.33
N ARG A 111 -7.01 2.97 0.13
CA ARG A 111 -7.28 1.53 0.01
C ARG A 111 -6.71 0.93 -1.27
N ALA A 112 -6.83 1.65 -2.39
CA ALA A 112 -6.24 1.26 -3.66
C ALA A 112 -4.71 1.11 -3.51
N ILE A 113 -4.05 2.10 -2.91
CA ILE A 113 -2.61 2.07 -2.63
C ILE A 113 -2.24 0.93 -1.68
N ALA A 114 -2.93 0.80 -0.53
CA ALA A 114 -2.63 -0.24 0.45
C ALA A 114 -2.73 -1.64 -0.16
N THR A 115 -3.76 -1.89 -0.98
CA THR A 115 -3.99 -3.21 -1.57
C THR A 115 -3.03 -3.52 -2.71
N ALA A 116 -2.74 -2.54 -3.57
CA ALA A 116 -1.84 -2.73 -4.70
C ALA A 116 -0.39 -2.98 -4.26
N TYR A 117 0.05 -2.35 -3.17
CA TYR A 117 1.45 -2.31 -2.79
C TYR A 117 1.80 -3.10 -1.52
N ALA A 118 0.83 -3.60 -0.75
CA ALA A 118 1.11 -4.58 0.30
C ALA A 118 1.48 -5.96 -0.31
N PRO A 119 2.45 -6.70 0.26
CA PRO A 119 3.14 -6.48 1.54
C PRO A 119 4.38 -5.57 1.47
N GLY A 120 4.59 -4.90 0.34
CA GLY A 120 5.72 -4.01 0.07
C GLY A 120 7.08 -4.65 0.30
N GLN A 121 8.07 -3.83 0.64
CA GLN A 121 9.45 -4.23 0.87
C GLN A 121 9.75 -4.44 2.36
N ARG A 122 11.01 -4.80 2.66
CA ARG A 122 11.44 -5.27 3.99
C ARG A 122 11.27 -4.30 5.17
N GLN A 123 11.00 -3.03 4.91
CA GLN A 123 10.80 -2.01 5.93
C GLN A 123 9.34 -1.56 6.05
N THR A 124 8.42 -2.14 5.28
CA THR A 124 7.00 -1.78 5.33
C THR A 124 6.43 -1.98 6.73
N ASP A 125 5.72 -0.96 7.20
CA ASP A 125 5.02 -0.91 8.47
C ASP A 125 3.93 -2.00 8.52
N PRO A 126 3.83 -2.80 9.60
CA PRO A 126 2.80 -3.83 9.71
C PRO A 126 1.36 -3.28 9.64
N ARG A 127 1.15 -2.01 9.98
CA ARG A 127 -0.16 -1.35 9.86
C ARG A 127 -0.67 -1.37 8.41
N TRP A 128 0.20 -1.23 7.42
CA TRP A 128 -0.18 -1.34 5.99
C TRP A 128 -0.60 -2.74 5.59
N LEU A 129 0.08 -3.76 6.10
CA LEU A 129 -0.25 -5.16 5.83
C LEU A 129 -1.60 -5.52 6.43
N LEU A 130 -1.84 -5.10 7.68
CA LEU A 130 -3.10 -5.34 8.38
C LEU A 130 -4.26 -4.58 7.73
N GLU A 131 -4.02 -3.34 7.29
CA GLU A 131 -5.02 -2.55 6.59
C GLU A 131 -5.44 -3.21 5.27
N ALA A 132 -4.49 -3.64 4.44
CA ALA A 132 -4.78 -4.36 3.21
C ALA A 132 -5.48 -5.71 3.46
N ALA A 133 -5.14 -6.38 4.58
CA ALA A 133 -5.74 -7.66 4.96
C ALA A 133 -7.21 -7.54 5.38
N VAL A 134 -7.58 -6.49 6.12
CA VAL A 134 -8.92 -6.34 6.70
C VAL A 134 -9.87 -5.48 5.87
N LEU A 135 -9.35 -4.70 4.91
CA LEU A 135 -10.12 -3.84 4.01
C LEU A 135 -9.95 -4.32 2.57
N PRO A 136 -10.61 -5.42 2.19
CA PRO A 136 -10.48 -5.95 0.84
C PRO A 136 -10.87 -4.88 -0.19
N PHE A 137 -9.97 -4.68 -1.14
CA PHE A 137 -10.20 -3.89 -2.35
C PHE A 137 -10.56 -4.82 -3.49
N VAL A 138 -11.61 -4.48 -4.22
CA VAL A 138 -11.95 -5.16 -5.47
C VAL A 138 -11.28 -4.36 -6.57
N ALA A 139 -10.31 -4.97 -7.24
CA ALA A 139 -9.67 -4.36 -8.40
C ALA A 139 -10.74 -3.97 -9.43
N PRO A 140 -10.64 -2.77 -10.04
CA PRO A 140 -11.59 -2.38 -11.07
C PRO A 140 -11.44 -3.31 -12.28
N ASP A 141 -12.52 -3.49 -13.01
CA ASP A 141 -12.46 -4.08 -14.34
C ASP A 141 -11.84 -3.04 -15.30
N GLU A 142 -10.53 -3.18 -15.54
CA GLU A 142 -9.74 -2.24 -16.33
C GLU A 142 -10.35 -1.95 -17.72
N PRO A 143 -10.72 -2.95 -18.56
CA PRO A 143 -11.43 -2.69 -19.81
C PRO A 143 -12.68 -1.82 -19.66
N THR A 144 -13.51 -2.09 -18.64
CA THR A 144 -14.73 -1.32 -18.40
C THR A 144 -14.40 0.11 -17.97
N LEU A 145 -13.40 0.27 -17.09
CA LEU A 145 -12.93 1.58 -16.62
C LEU A 145 -12.41 2.45 -17.78
N LEU A 146 -11.58 1.88 -18.65
CA LEU A 146 -11.02 2.59 -19.81
C LEU A 146 -12.09 2.93 -20.85
N ALA A 147 -13.03 2.02 -21.10
CA ALA A 147 -14.16 2.28 -21.99
C ALA A 147 -15.02 3.44 -21.46
N GLN A 148 -15.24 3.51 -20.14
CA GLN A 148 -15.97 4.60 -19.49
C GLN A 148 -15.24 5.95 -19.61
N ALA A 149 -13.92 5.99 -19.35
CA ALA A 149 -13.12 7.20 -19.53
C ALA A 149 -13.15 7.69 -21.00
N HIS A 150 -12.94 6.77 -21.94
CA HIS A 150 -12.94 7.07 -23.37
C HIS A 150 -14.32 7.58 -23.83
N ALA A 151 -15.41 6.94 -23.39
CA ALA A 151 -16.77 7.38 -23.71
C ALA A 151 -17.07 8.78 -23.14
N ALA A 152 -16.62 9.08 -21.91
CA ALA A 152 -16.80 10.38 -21.29
C ALA A 152 -16.09 11.50 -22.07
N LEU A 153 -14.82 11.28 -22.44
CA LEU A 153 -14.05 12.23 -23.27
C LEU A 153 -14.67 12.42 -24.66
N ALA A 154 -15.14 11.33 -25.28
CA ALA A 154 -15.80 11.38 -26.60
C ALA A 154 -17.15 12.10 -26.55
N ALA A 155 -17.98 11.86 -25.53
CA ALA A 155 -19.25 12.56 -25.31
C ALA A 155 -19.02 14.05 -25.02
N ALA A 156 -17.90 14.35 -24.36
CA ALA A 156 -17.40 15.70 -24.24
C ALA A 156 -16.72 16.19 -25.51
N GLY A 157 -16.79 15.53 -26.67
CA GLY A 157 -16.31 16.01 -27.98
C GLY A 157 -14.83 16.35 -28.05
N LEU A 158 -13.97 15.58 -27.37
CA LEU A 158 -12.51 15.74 -27.35
C LEU A 158 -11.77 14.76 -28.29
N ALA A 159 -12.48 13.90 -29.02
CA ALA A 159 -11.90 12.91 -29.94
C ALA A 159 -10.75 12.08 -29.33
N PRO A 160 -10.98 11.37 -28.20
CA PRO A 160 -9.94 10.58 -27.54
C PRO A 160 -9.39 9.49 -28.46
N ARG A 161 -8.08 9.27 -28.37
CA ARG A 161 -7.38 8.15 -29.00
C ARG A 161 -7.51 6.88 -28.14
N PRO A 162 -7.22 5.70 -28.72
CA PRO A 162 -7.15 4.47 -27.92
C PRO A 162 -6.21 4.63 -26.72
N PRO A 163 -6.60 4.15 -25.52
CA PRO A 163 -5.73 4.14 -24.36
C PRO A 163 -4.45 3.34 -24.62
N ARG A 164 -3.31 3.84 -24.12
CA ARG A 164 -2.01 3.16 -24.19
C ARG A 164 -1.52 2.85 -22.78
N SER A 165 -1.04 1.64 -22.54
CA SER A 165 -0.50 1.29 -21.21
C SER A 165 0.82 2.03 -20.93
N ALA A 166 1.17 2.19 -19.66
CA ALA A 166 2.48 2.76 -19.29
C ALA A 166 3.65 2.04 -19.98
N GLY A 167 3.61 0.70 -20.05
CA GLY A 167 4.64 -0.10 -20.71
C GLY A 167 4.74 0.16 -22.21
N GLU A 168 3.62 0.37 -22.89
CA GLU A 168 3.61 0.75 -24.32
C GLU A 168 4.20 2.14 -24.55
N ILE A 169 3.92 3.10 -23.66
CA ILE A 169 4.45 4.47 -23.77
C ILE A 169 5.97 4.48 -23.62
N HIS A 170 6.47 3.72 -22.66
CA HIS A 170 7.91 3.65 -22.35
C HIS A 170 8.64 2.56 -23.15
N ASN A 171 7.93 1.79 -23.98
CA ASN A 171 8.42 0.64 -24.75
C ASN A 171 9.10 -0.46 -23.92
N GLN A 172 8.85 -0.49 -22.62
CA GLN A 172 9.38 -1.49 -21.68
C GLN A 172 8.62 -1.44 -20.35
N GLY A 173 8.75 -2.49 -19.56
CA GLY A 173 8.21 -2.54 -18.20
C GLY A 173 6.70 -2.70 -18.12
N GLU A 174 6.19 -2.60 -16.89
CA GLU A 174 4.77 -2.64 -16.55
C GLU A 174 4.41 -1.42 -15.71
N GLY A 175 3.12 -1.08 -15.65
CA GLY A 175 2.65 0.04 -14.85
C GLY A 175 1.18 -0.08 -14.46
N THR A 176 0.75 0.85 -13.64
CA THR A 176 -0.58 0.88 -13.02
C THR A 176 -1.45 1.98 -13.63
N TYR A 177 -1.17 2.39 -14.86
CA TYR A 177 -1.97 3.40 -15.55
C TYR A 177 -1.96 3.25 -17.06
N TYR A 178 -2.93 3.90 -17.67
CA TYR A 178 -3.07 4.07 -19.11
C TYR A 178 -3.14 5.55 -19.45
N HIS A 179 -2.60 5.93 -20.60
CA HIS A 179 -2.64 7.30 -21.11
C HIS A 179 -3.59 7.39 -22.30
N ILE A 180 -4.42 8.44 -22.30
CA ILE A 180 -5.36 8.74 -23.37
C ILE A 180 -5.06 10.14 -23.88
N ASP A 181 -4.56 10.22 -25.11
CA ASP A 181 -4.43 11.49 -25.82
C ASP A 181 -5.78 11.93 -26.38
N PHE A 182 -6.03 13.23 -26.44
CA PHE A 182 -7.22 13.81 -27.04
C PHE A 182 -6.91 15.21 -27.60
N ASP A 183 -7.87 15.81 -28.31
CA ASP A 183 -7.73 17.17 -28.82
C ASP A 183 -7.67 18.17 -27.66
N GLY A 184 -6.48 18.70 -27.37
CA GLY A 184 -6.25 19.68 -26.32
C GLY A 184 -5.40 19.20 -25.15
N GLY A 185 -5.02 17.92 -25.10
CA GLY A 185 -4.13 17.42 -24.07
C GLY A 185 -4.18 15.90 -23.93
N SER A 186 -3.87 15.43 -22.72
CA SER A 186 -3.92 14.02 -22.39
C SER A 186 -4.31 13.81 -20.93
N VAL A 187 -4.73 12.59 -20.62
CA VAL A 187 -5.07 12.17 -19.27
C VAL A 187 -4.50 10.78 -19.00
N SER A 188 -3.97 10.60 -17.80
CA SER A 188 -3.59 9.30 -17.27
C SER A 188 -4.72 8.76 -16.39
N ILE A 189 -5.13 7.53 -16.64
CA ILE A 189 -6.17 6.80 -15.88
C ILE A 189 -5.48 5.66 -15.12
N SER A 190 -5.64 5.65 -13.79
CA SER A 190 -5.08 4.59 -12.95
C SER A 190 -5.82 3.26 -13.20
N ALA A 191 -5.07 2.16 -13.25
CA ALA A 191 -5.59 0.81 -13.18
C ALA A 191 -6.03 0.43 -11.74
N LEU A 192 -5.65 1.22 -10.74
CA LEU A 192 -5.97 0.96 -9.33
C LEU A 192 -7.34 1.53 -8.91
N GLY A 193 -8.09 2.15 -9.82
CA GLY A 193 -9.41 2.71 -9.54
C GLY A 193 -9.76 3.83 -10.50
N PRO A 194 -10.94 4.46 -10.35
CA PRO A 194 -11.38 5.56 -11.20
C PRO A 194 -10.65 6.87 -10.85
N PHE A 195 -9.32 6.85 -10.89
CA PHE A 195 -8.46 7.99 -10.61
C PHE A 195 -7.88 8.53 -11.91
N ALA A 196 -7.96 9.84 -12.10
CA ALA A 196 -7.47 10.52 -13.28
C ALA A 196 -6.43 11.58 -12.92
N TRP A 197 -5.40 11.72 -13.75
CA TRP A 197 -4.39 12.78 -13.64
C TRP A 197 -4.19 13.46 -14.99
N PHE A 198 -4.08 14.79 -14.97
CA PHE A 198 -3.87 15.60 -16.16
C PHE A 198 -2.49 16.26 -16.08
N ASP A 199 -1.74 16.19 -17.18
CA ASP A 199 -0.51 16.99 -17.33
C ASP A 199 -0.85 18.45 -17.63
N ASP A 200 -1.89 18.67 -18.44
CA ASP A 200 -2.49 19.97 -18.73
C ASP A 200 -3.99 19.96 -18.35
N ASP A 201 -4.40 20.87 -17.45
CA ASP A 201 -5.74 20.89 -16.84
C ASP A 201 -6.83 21.40 -17.81
N ASP A 202 -7.19 20.58 -18.81
CA ASP A 202 -8.33 20.85 -19.68
C ASP A 202 -9.65 20.70 -18.88
N ARG A 203 -10.32 21.84 -18.65
CA ARG A 203 -11.55 21.91 -17.84
C ARG A 203 -12.70 21.07 -18.41
N ARG A 204 -12.77 20.91 -19.73
CA ARG A 204 -13.83 20.13 -20.40
C ARG A 204 -13.59 18.65 -20.16
N ALA A 205 -12.34 18.19 -20.30
CA ALA A 205 -11.94 16.82 -20.02
C ALA A 205 -12.14 16.47 -18.53
N ARG A 206 -11.67 17.34 -17.62
CA ARG A 206 -11.86 17.19 -16.17
C ARG A 206 -13.34 17.02 -15.82
N ASN A 207 -14.19 17.94 -16.28
CA ASN A 207 -15.62 17.90 -15.97
C ASN A 207 -16.28 16.63 -16.50
N ALA A 208 -15.90 16.17 -17.69
CA ALA A 208 -16.43 14.96 -18.29
C ALA A 208 -16.08 13.71 -17.46
N LEU A 209 -14.82 13.57 -17.03
CA LEU A 209 -14.38 12.45 -16.22
C LEU A 209 -15.01 12.48 -14.83
N VAL A 210 -15.08 13.63 -14.17
CA VAL A 210 -15.77 13.77 -12.88
C VAL A 210 -17.26 13.40 -12.99
N ALA A 211 -17.95 13.86 -14.04
CA ALA A 211 -19.34 13.48 -14.28
C ALA A 211 -19.50 11.98 -14.55
N ALA A 212 -18.47 11.33 -15.11
CA ALA A 212 -18.39 9.90 -15.28
C ALA A 212 -17.94 9.15 -14.00
N GLY A 213 -17.77 9.81 -12.86
CA GLY A 213 -17.43 9.18 -11.59
C GLY A 213 -15.94 8.98 -11.34
N PHE A 214 -15.07 9.61 -12.13
CA PHE A 214 -13.63 9.63 -11.84
C PHE A 214 -13.28 10.68 -10.80
N TYR A 215 -12.39 10.32 -9.89
CA TYR A 215 -11.75 11.23 -8.96
C TYR A 215 -10.46 11.77 -9.57
N VAL A 216 -10.39 13.08 -9.79
CA VAL A 216 -9.20 13.72 -10.37
C VAL A 216 -8.22 14.02 -9.26
N ILE A 217 -7.04 13.40 -9.34
CA ILE A 217 -5.92 13.64 -8.42
C ILE A 217 -5.31 14.98 -8.79
N ASP A 218 -5.40 15.96 -7.89
CA ASP A 218 -4.81 17.28 -8.07
C ASP A 218 -3.36 17.31 -7.56
N PRO A 219 -2.56 18.33 -7.91
CA PRO A 219 -1.17 18.39 -7.47
C PRO A 219 -0.97 18.37 -5.94
N PRO A 220 -1.80 19.05 -5.12
CA PRO A 220 -1.71 18.93 -3.66
C PRO A 220 -1.91 17.50 -3.14
N LEU A 221 -2.92 16.77 -3.62
CA LEU A 221 -3.13 15.38 -3.22
C LEU A 221 -2.06 14.45 -3.81
N GLY A 222 -1.73 14.63 -5.09
CA GLY A 222 -0.74 13.82 -5.80
C GLY A 222 0.63 13.88 -5.15
N GLY A 223 1.04 15.05 -4.65
CA GLY A 223 2.31 15.26 -3.94
C GLY A 223 2.33 14.77 -2.49
N TYR A 224 1.25 14.19 -1.98
CA TYR A 224 1.20 13.71 -0.60
C TYR A 224 2.06 12.44 -0.43
N GLU A 225 3.05 12.47 0.46
CA GLU A 225 3.95 11.32 0.70
C GLU A 225 3.25 10.18 1.45
N VAL A 226 3.37 8.96 0.93
CA VAL A 226 2.87 7.74 1.57
C VAL A 226 4.01 7.09 2.35
N THR A 227 4.05 7.40 3.65
CA THR A 227 5.10 6.92 4.55
C THR A 227 4.85 5.51 5.06
N GLY A 228 5.91 4.83 5.50
CA GLY A 228 5.84 3.47 6.05
C GLY A 228 5.49 2.38 5.03
N LEU A 229 5.13 2.73 3.79
CA LEU A 229 4.90 1.80 2.69
C LEU A 229 6.13 1.81 1.78
N HIS A 230 7.01 0.83 1.95
CA HIS A 230 8.22 0.78 1.14
C HIS A 230 7.96 0.03 -0.17
N VAL A 231 7.92 0.76 -1.27
CA VAL A 231 7.86 0.24 -2.64
C VAL A 231 9.23 0.45 -3.28
N TYR A 232 9.69 -0.52 -4.07
CA TYR A 232 10.95 -0.37 -4.79
C TYR A 232 10.72 0.53 -6.00
N PHE A 233 11.52 1.58 -6.20
CA PHE A 233 11.40 2.46 -7.36
C PHE A 233 12.78 2.95 -7.81
N PHE A 234 13.23 2.57 -9.00
CA PHE A 234 14.52 2.95 -9.59
C PHE A 234 15.73 2.92 -8.62
N GLY A 235 15.85 1.84 -7.86
CA GLY A 235 16.95 1.66 -6.89
C GLY A 235 16.84 2.50 -5.62
N ARG A 236 15.86 3.41 -5.54
CA ARG A 236 15.50 4.15 -4.32
C ARG A 236 14.44 3.41 -3.52
N ARG A 237 14.37 3.77 -2.24
CA ARG A 237 13.43 3.19 -1.25
C ARG A 237 12.80 4.28 -0.39
N ASP A 238 12.88 5.52 -0.86
CA ASP A 238 12.25 6.67 -0.23
C ASP A 238 10.72 6.54 -0.35
N PRO A 239 9.95 7.17 0.55
CA PRO A 239 8.50 7.24 0.40
C PRO A 239 8.12 7.75 -1.00
N LEU A 240 7.11 7.12 -1.59
CA LEU A 240 6.52 7.57 -2.85
C LEU A 240 5.30 8.44 -2.55
N CYS A 241 4.99 9.38 -3.44
CA CYS A 241 3.78 10.17 -3.31
C CYS A 241 2.55 9.44 -3.86
N VAL A 242 1.35 9.96 -3.57
CA VAL A 242 0.08 9.42 -4.09
C VAL A 242 0.09 9.33 -5.61
N HIS A 243 0.65 10.34 -6.30
CA HIS A 243 0.76 10.32 -7.76
C HIS A 243 1.64 9.15 -8.24
N ASP A 244 2.85 9.00 -7.67
CA ASP A 244 3.77 7.93 -8.04
C ASP A 244 3.16 6.54 -7.83
N LEU A 245 2.32 6.37 -6.80
CA LEU A 245 1.68 5.11 -6.48
C LEU A 245 0.40 4.85 -7.30
N LEU A 246 -0.36 5.87 -7.69
CA LEU A 246 -1.54 5.65 -8.55
C LEU A 246 -1.18 5.55 -10.03
N PHE A 247 -0.07 6.15 -10.44
CA PHE A 247 0.41 6.23 -11.82
C PHE A 247 1.82 5.64 -11.94
N TYR A 248 2.04 4.53 -11.23
CA TYR A 248 3.32 3.86 -11.15
C TYR A 248 3.73 3.22 -12.48
N TRP A 249 5.01 3.31 -12.82
CA TRP A 249 5.65 2.54 -13.89
C TRP A 249 7.07 2.13 -13.49
N GLN A 250 7.49 0.95 -13.92
CA GLN A 250 8.85 0.46 -13.73
C GLN A 250 9.30 -0.37 -14.92
N ASP A 251 10.59 -0.26 -15.27
CA ASP A 251 11.28 -0.95 -16.36
C ASP A 251 11.56 -2.45 -16.11
#